data_AF-H9FLW0-F1
#
_entry.id   AF-H9FLW0-F1
#
_cell.length_a   1.000
_cell.length_b   1.000
_cell.length_c   1.000
_cell.angle_alpha   90.00
_cell.angle_beta   90.00
_cell.angle_gamma   90.00
#
_symmetry.space_group_name_H-M   'P 1'
#
loop_
_entity.id
_entity.type
_entity.pdbx_description
1 polymer ?
#
loop_
_entity_poly.entity_id
_entity_poly.type
_entity_poly.pdbx_seq_one_letter_code
_entity_poly.pdbx_strand_id
1 'polypeptide(L)'
;LIYLWHGCKAQAHTKEVGRTAANKIKEQCPLEAGLHSSSKVTIHECDEGSEPLGFWDALGRRDRKAYDCMLQDPGSFNFAPRLFILSSSSGDFAATEFVYPARAPSVISSMP
;
A
#
# COMPACT_ATOMS: atom_id res chain seq x y z
N LEU A 1 -15.00 14.22 0.06
CA LEU A 1 -13.82 14.07 0.96
C LEU A 1 -13.21 12.72 0.67
N ILE A 2 -11.89 12.65 0.51
CA ILE A 2 -11.11 11.43 0.34
C ILE A 2 -10.12 11.36 1.50
N TYR A 3 -9.97 10.20 2.12
CA TYR A 3 -8.88 9.93 3.05
C TYR A 3 -7.77 9.16 2.32
N LEU A 4 -6.56 9.71 2.34
CA LEU A 4 -5.36 9.00 1.92
C LEU A 4 -4.68 8.49 3.20
N TRP A 5 -4.81 7.19 3.46
CA TRP A 5 -4.28 6.55 4.65
C TRP A 5 -2.99 5.81 4.32
N HIS A 6 -1.94 6.06 5.10
CA HIS A 6 -0.66 5.39 4.96
C HIS A 6 -0.44 4.41 6.10
N GLY A 7 -0.28 3.12 5.79
CA GLY A 7 0.13 2.13 6.76
C GLY A 7 1.47 2.52 7.42
N CYS A 8 1.67 2.14 8.69
CA CYS A 8 2.83 2.58 9.47
C CYS A 8 4.18 2.06 8.94
N LYS A 9 4.16 1.04 8.07
CA LYS A 9 5.33 0.48 7.38
C LYS A 9 5.38 0.79 5.87
N ALA A 10 4.48 1.66 5.37
CA ALA A 10 4.44 2.01 3.96
C ALA A 10 5.72 2.74 3.52
N GLN A 11 6.38 2.26 2.47
CA GLN A 11 7.56 2.89 1.89
C GLN A 11 7.23 4.24 1.25
N ALA A 12 8.20 5.16 1.24
CA ALA A 12 8.03 6.52 0.72
C ALA A 12 7.50 6.56 -0.74
N HIS A 13 8.00 5.69 -1.61
CA HIS A 13 7.52 5.63 -3.00
C HIS A 13 6.07 5.12 -3.09
N THR A 14 5.66 4.17 -2.24
CA THR A 14 4.27 3.72 -2.14
C THR A 14 3.35 4.85 -1.69
N LYS A 15 3.78 5.66 -0.70
CA LYS A 15 3.05 6.86 -0.29
C LYS A 15 2.89 7.86 -1.45
N GLU A 16 3.92 8.04 -2.26
CA GLU A 16 3.89 8.92 -3.44
C GLU A 16 2.94 8.40 -4.53
N VAL A 17 2.90 7.09 -4.78
CA VAL A 17 1.91 6.47 -5.67
C VAL A 17 0.49 6.75 -5.18
N GLY A 18 0.23 6.55 -3.88
CA GLY A 18 -1.07 6.86 -3.28
C GLY A 18 -1.46 8.34 -3.40
N ARG A 19 -0.49 9.25 -3.18
CA ARG A 19 -0.69 10.70 -3.36
C ARG A 19 -1.00 11.07 -4.80
N THR A 20 -0.25 10.50 -5.75
CA THR A 20 -0.49 10.69 -7.18
C THR A 20 -1.89 10.22 -7.57
N ALA A 21 -2.29 9.03 -7.14
CA ALA A 21 -3.62 8.48 -7.41
C ALA A 21 -4.74 9.35 -6.81
N ALA A 22 -4.61 9.75 -5.54
CA ALA A 22 -5.59 10.62 -4.87
C ALA A 22 -5.73 11.97 -5.58
N ASN A 23 -4.61 12.58 -5.99
CA ASN A 23 -4.61 13.82 -6.75
C ASN A 23 -5.28 13.65 -8.12
N LYS A 24 -5.01 12.55 -8.82
CA LYS A 24 -5.67 12.25 -10.10
C LYS A 24 -7.17 12.07 -9.95
N ILE A 25 -7.63 11.38 -8.91
CA ILE A 25 -9.06 11.24 -8.61
C ILE A 25 -9.69 12.62 -8.33
N LYS A 26 -9.02 13.46 -7.52
CA LYS A 26 -9.48 14.82 -7.24
C LYS A 26 -9.56 15.68 -8.50
N GLU A 27 -8.58 15.58 -9.40
CA GLU A 27 -8.53 16.33 -10.66
C GLU A 27 -9.60 15.87 -11.65
N GLN A 28 -9.76 14.56 -11.81
CA GLN A 28 -10.61 13.98 -12.86
C GLN A 28 -12.07 13.80 -12.43
N CYS A 29 -12.33 13.67 -11.13
CA CYS A 29 -13.64 13.39 -10.56
C CYS A 29 -14.40 12.26 -11.29
N PRO A 30 -13.83 11.04 -11.32
CA PRO A 30 -14.40 9.90 -12.04
C PRO A 30 -15.79 9.49 -11.56
N LEU A 31 -16.70 9.22 -12.51
CA LEU A 31 -18.08 8.79 -12.24
C LEU A 31 -18.14 7.44 -11.50
N GLU A 32 -17.24 6.51 -11.83
CA GLU A 32 -17.13 5.20 -11.22
C GLU A 32 -16.73 5.25 -9.74
N ALA A 33 -16.12 6.36 -9.30
CA ALA A 33 -15.85 6.64 -7.90
C ALA A 33 -16.99 7.42 -7.21
N GLY A 34 -18.13 7.59 -7.89
CA GLY A 34 -19.27 8.39 -7.41
C GLY A 34 -19.02 9.89 -7.43
N LEU A 35 -18.01 10.36 -8.17
CA LEU A 35 -17.69 11.78 -8.33
C LEU A 35 -18.23 12.29 -9.66
N HIS A 36 -18.29 13.61 -9.83
CA HIS A 36 -18.64 14.27 -11.08
C HIS A 36 -17.82 15.55 -11.21
N SER A 37 -17.76 16.16 -12.40
CA SER A 37 -17.04 17.42 -12.65
C SER A 37 -17.36 18.59 -11.70
N SER A 38 -18.49 18.57 -10.98
CA SER A 38 -18.86 19.58 -9.98
C SER A 38 -18.44 19.22 -8.56
N SER A 39 -17.94 18.01 -8.33
CA SER A 39 -17.49 17.52 -7.03
C SER A 39 -16.30 18.33 -6.54
N LYS A 40 -16.46 18.97 -5.37
CA LYS A 40 -15.34 19.60 -4.66
C LYS A 40 -14.65 18.55 -3.79
N VAL A 41 -13.62 17.92 -4.35
CA VAL A 41 -12.88 16.86 -3.67
C VAL A 41 -11.75 17.45 -2.82
N THR A 42 -11.79 17.18 -1.52
CA THR A 42 -10.70 17.44 -0.58
C THR A 42 -10.02 16.12 -0.23
N ILE A 43 -8.70 16.11 -0.14
CA ILE A 43 -7.90 14.96 0.30
C ILE A 43 -7.44 15.25 1.73
N HIS A 44 -7.67 14.33 2.65
CA HIS A 44 -7.15 14.34 4.00
C HIS A 44 -6.15 13.20 4.15
N GLU A 45 -4.87 13.55 4.21
CA GLU A 45 -3.78 12.59 4.32
C GLU A 45 -3.47 12.30 5.79
N CYS A 46 -3.35 11.03 6.16
CA CYS A 46 -3.04 10.64 7.54
C CYS A 46 -2.24 9.33 7.57
N ASP A 47 -1.44 9.18 8.62
CA ASP A 47 -0.72 7.93 8.89
C ASP A 47 -1.52 7.04 9.84
N GLU A 48 -1.29 5.73 9.71
CA GLU A 48 -1.76 4.75 10.66
C GLU A 48 -1.35 5.11 12.09
N GLY A 49 -2.31 5.12 13.00
CA GLY A 49 -2.10 5.57 14.38
C GLY A 49 -2.57 7.01 14.63
N SER A 50 -2.65 7.84 13.59
CA SER A 50 -2.95 9.27 13.67
C SER A 50 -4.24 9.65 12.91
N GLU A 51 -5.12 8.69 12.67
CA GLU A 51 -6.32 8.89 11.86
C GLU A 51 -7.34 9.79 12.59
N PRO A 52 -7.95 10.76 11.89
CA PRO A 52 -9.01 11.60 12.45
C PRO A 52 -10.29 10.78 12.72
N LEU A 53 -11.18 11.28 13.58
CA LEU A 53 -12.46 10.62 13.87
C LEU A 53 -13.26 10.31 12.59
N GLY A 54 -13.33 11.28 11.67
CA GLY A 54 -14.08 11.14 10.43
C GLY A 54 -13.55 10.04 9.48
N PHE A 55 -12.30 9.58 9.64
CA PHE A 55 -11.80 8.41 8.91
C PHE A 55 -12.50 7.13 9.40
N TRP A 56 -12.61 6.97 10.72
CA TRP A 56 -13.26 5.81 11.33
C TRP A 56 -14.77 5.81 11.11
N ASP A 57 -15.40 6.99 11.11
CA ASP A 57 -16.81 7.15 10.77
C ASP A 57 -17.10 6.64 9.35
N ALA A 58 -16.21 6.95 8.39
CA ALA A 58 -16.33 6.48 7.00
C ALA A 58 -16.16 4.95 6.87
N LEU A 59 -15.36 4.32 7.73
CA LEU A 59 -15.18 2.86 7.76
C LEU A 59 -16.26 2.13 8.60
N GLY A 60 -17.08 2.87 9.36
CA GLY A 60 -18.16 2.33 10.20
C GLY A 60 -17.70 1.61 11.47
N ARG A 61 -16.39 1.46 11.70
CA ARG A 61 -15.82 0.84 12.92
C ARG A 61 -14.40 1.32 13.16
N ARG A 62 -14.07 1.54 14.43
CA ARG A 62 -12.70 1.79 14.91
C ARG A 62 -12.13 0.53 15.55
N ASP A 63 -11.74 -0.43 14.70
CA ASP A 63 -11.17 -1.70 15.15
C ASP A 63 -9.84 -1.99 14.45
N ARG A 64 -8.73 -1.85 15.20
CA ARG A 64 -7.38 -2.15 14.71
C ARG A 64 -7.07 -3.65 14.60
N LYS A 65 -7.97 -4.52 15.06
CA LYS A 65 -7.87 -5.97 14.87
C LYS A 65 -8.56 -6.44 13.59
N ALA A 66 -9.30 -5.55 12.93
CA ALA A 66 -9.99 -5.85 11.68
C ALA A 66 -9.07 -5.85 10.45
N TYR A 67 -7.80 -5.47 10.63
CA TYR A 67 -6.78 -5.45 9.58
C TYR A 67 -5.41 -5.79 10.19
N ASP A 68 -4.44 -6.08 9.33
CA ASP A 68 -3.07 -6.42 9.73
C ASP A 68 -2.31 -5.16 10.19
N CYS A 69 -2.55 -4.76 11.44
CA CYS A 69 -1.99 -3.56 12.05
C CYS A 69 -0.55 -3.81 12.53
N MET A 70 0.41 -3.07 11.96
CA MET A 70 1.84 -3.27 12.21
C MET A 70 2.44 -2.25 13.20
N LEU A 71 1.60 -1.47 13.89
CA LEU A 71 2.06 -0.41 14.81
C LEU A 71 2.93 -0.92 15.97
N GLN A 72 2.68 -2.15 16.41
CA GLN A 72 3.42 -2.79 17.50
C GLN A 72 4.53 -3.72 16.99
N ASP A 73 4.68 -3.85 15.67
CA ASP A 73 5.69 -4.71 15.07
C ASP A 73 7.06 -4.00 15.05
N PRO A 74 8.11 -4.58 15.67
CA PRO A 74 9.43 -3.99 15.74
C PRO A 74 10.24 -4.11 14.43
N GLY A 75 9.74 -4.87 13.45
CA GLY A 75 10.38 -5.10 12.16
C GLY A 75 10.55 -3.83 11.33
N SER A 76 11.63 -3.80 10.56
CA SER A 76 12.06 -2.65 9.75
C SER A 76 11.43 -2.60 8.35
N PHE A 77 10.90 -3.71 7.83
CA PHE A 77 10.27 -3.80 6.50
C PHE A 77 11.12 -3.17 5.37
N ASN A 78 12.44 -3.30 5.50
CA ASN A 78 13.44 -2.73 4.59
C ASN A 78 14.05 -3.78 3.64
N PHE A 79 13.27 -4.80 3.29
CA PHE A 79 13.65 -5.91 2.42
C PHE A 79 12.66 -6.06 1.26
N ALA A 80 13.03 -6.81 0.23
CA ALA A 80 12.12 -7.22 -0.84
C ALA A 80 12.02 -8.75 -0.88
N PRO A 81 10.83 -9.36 -0.72
CA PRO A 81 10.65 -10.79 -0.84
C PRO A 81 11.13 -11.31 -2.20
N ARG A 82 11.81 -12.47 -2.17
CA ARG A 82 12.30 -13.16 -3.37
C ARG A 82 11.80 -14.59 -3.34
N LEU A 83 11.19 -15.03 -4.43
CA LEU A 83 10.69 -16.39 -4.60
C LEU A 83 11.71 -17.21 -5.39
N PHE A 84 12.00 -18.42 -4.95
CA PHE A 84 12.93 -19.32 -5.63
C PHE A 84 12.26 -20.68 -5.87
N ILE A 85 12.53 -21.25 -7.04
CA ILE A 85 12.21 -22.64 -7.38
C ILE A 85 13.45 -23.47 -7.06
N LEU A 86 13.31 -24.41 -6.13
CA LEU A 86 14.37 -25.32 -5.73
C LEU A 86 14.18 -26.66 -6.44
N SER A 87 15.22 -27.20 -7.07
CA SER A 87 15.17 -28.49 -7.75
C SER A 87 16.48 -29.27 -7.59
N SER A 88 16.37 -30.58 -7.42
CA SER A 88 17.50 -31.54 -7.52
C SER A 88 17.37 -32.50 -8.70
N SER A 89 16.46 -32.22 -9.64
CA SER A 89 16.08 -33.17 -10.69
C SER A 89 17.16 -33.45 -11.73
N SER A 90 18.18 -32.58 -11.85
CA SER A 90 19.30 -32.72 -12.78
C SER A 90 20.52 -33.42 -12.16
N GLY A 91 20.43 -33.88 -10.91
CA GLY A 91 21.55 -34.44 -10.16
C GLY A 91 22.27 -33.41 -9.26
N ASP A 92 22.18 -32.13 -9.59
CA ASP A 92 22.63 -31.01 -8.76
C ASP A 92 21.46 -30.32 -8.08
N PHE A 93 21.65 -29.86 -6.84
CA PHE A 93 20.69 -29.00 -6.15
C PHE A 93 20.84 -27.55 -6.64
N ALA A 94 19.82 -27.03 -7.31
CA ALA A 94 19.79 -25.69 -7.88
C ALA A 94 18.64 -24.86 -7.31
N ALA A 95 18.86 -23.55 -7.18
CA ALA A 95 17.87 -22.56 -6.80
C ALA A 95 17.75 -21.50 -7.91
N THR A 96 16.60 -21.47 -8.58
CA THR A 96 16.33 -20.49 -9.65
C THR A 96 15.33 -19.47 -9.15
N GLU A 97 15.69 -18.18 -9.18
CA GLU A 97 14.75 -17.13 -8.77
C GLU A 97 13.57 -17.03 -9.74
N PHE A 98 12.35 -17.00 -9.18
CA PHE A 98 11.15 -16.61 -9.89
C PHE A 98 11.02 -15.08 -9.87
N VAL A 99 11.38 -14.43 -11.00
CA VAL A 99 11.43 -12.97 -11.10
C VAL A 99 10.05 -12.40 -11.41
N TYR A 100 9.57 -11.48 -10.57
CA TYR A 100 8.36 -10.71 -10.83
C TYR A 100 8.64 -9.58 -11.84
N PRO A 101 7.96 -9.52 -13.00
CA PRO A 101 8.29 -8.55 -14.05
C PRO A 101 8.14 -7.08 -13.66
N ALA A 102 7.24 -6.75 -12.72
CA ALA A 102 7.06 -5.38 -12.26
C ALA A 102 7.93 -5.02 -11.03
N ARG A 103 8.90 -5.87 -10.67
CA ARG A 103 9.87 -5.55 -9.62
C ARG A 103 10.72 -4.36 -10.08
N ALA A 104 10.84 -3.35 -9.21
CA ALA A 104 11.78 -2.27 -9.38
C ALA A 104 13.04 -2.53 -8.51
N PRO A 105 14.20 -2.90 -9.10
CA PRO A 105 15.37 -3.37 -8.34
C PRO A 105 15.99 -2.31 -7.41
N SER A 106 15.74 -1.04 -7.68
CA SER A 106 16.27 0.09 -6.91
C SER A 106 15.40 0.50 -5.72
N VAL A 107 14.24 -0.15 -5.51
CA VAL A 107 13.32 0.18 -4.42
C VAL A 107 12.99 -1.05 -3.58
N ILE A 108 12.77 -0.82 -2.30
CA ILE A 108 12.32 -1.84 -1.34
C ILE A 108 10.82 -2.06 -1.55
N SER A 109 10.38 -3.30 -1.72
CA SER A 109 8.95 -3.65 -1.64
C SER A 109 8.80 -4.77 -0.64
N SER A 110 8.57 -4.45 0.63
CA SER A 110 8.46 -5.45 1.70
C SER A 110 7.16 -6.23 1.67
N MET A 111 6.17 -5.68 0.97
CA MET A 111 4.90 -6.35 0.73
C MET A 111 4.99 -7.10 -0.63
N PRO A 112 4.47 -8.34 -0.69
CA PRO A 112 4.41 -9.12 -1.92
C PRO A 112 3.51 -8.49 -3.00
#